data_AF-A0A3R7Z8A4-F1
#
_entry.id   AF-A0A3R7Z8A4-F1
#
_cell.length_a   1.000
_cell.length_b   1.000
_cell.length_c   1.000
_cell.angle_alpha   90.00
_cell.angle_beta   90.00
_cell.angle_gamma   90.00
#
_symmetry.space_group_name_H-M   'P 1'
#
loop_
_entity.id
_entity.type
_entity.pdbx_description
1 polymer ?
#
loop_
_entity_poly.entity_id
_entity_poly.type
_entity_poly.pdbx_seq_one_letter_code
_entity_poly.pdbx_strand_id
1 'polypeptide(L)'
;MKRQMVAKMLEASTRGLEAETGIPKSNLSRWVQQKDKLLSFDGNMKRFNLDGAGRPEEIPNTTTLTAFMLKLREAERAVTCTHLVNYMKRHHRQWLDKYLGEKHSGYQTLLRLLQVFCGRHGFTRQRPIKAKRL
;
A
#
# COMPACT_ATOMS: atom_id res chain seq x y z
N MET A 1 -0.82 19.28 1.35
CA MET A 1 -1.44 19.75 0.09
C MET A 1 -2.93 19.41 -0.03
N LYS A 2 -3.39 18.20 -0.41
CA LYS A 2 -4.83 17.94 -0.67
C LYS A 2 -5.77 18.31 0.48
N ARG A 3 -5.49 17.88 1.71
CA ARG A 3 -6.28 18.24 2.91
C ARG A 3 -6.31 19.75 3.18
N GLN A 4 -5.14 20.39 3.11
CA GLN A 4 -5.03 21.84 3.27
C GLN A 4 -5.83 22.57 2.18
N MET A 5 -5.82 22.06 0.94
CA MET A 5 -6.61 22.63 -0.14
C MET A 5 -8.11 22.42 0.06
N VAL A 6 -8.52 21.26 0.57
CA VAL A 6 -9.92 21.02 0.96
C VAL A 6 -10.35 21.97 2.08
N ALA A 7 -9.51 22.20 3.10
CA ALA A 7 -9.79 23.17 4.15
C ALA A 7 -9.90 24.61 3.58
N LYS A 8 -8.93 25.02 2.74
CA LYS A 8 -8.99 26.32 2.05
C LYS A 8 -10.24 26.48 1.17
N MET A 9 -10.73 25.42 0.53
CA MET A 9 -11.95 25.46 -0.29
C MET A 9 -13.24 25.63 0.51
N LEU A 10 -13.22 25.36 1.82
CA LEU A 10 -14.37 25.66 2.69
C LEU A 10 -14.47 27.17 2.98
N GLU A 11 -13.34 27.89 2.89
CA GLU A 11 -13.24 29.32 3.22
C GLU A 11 -13.13 30.21 1.97
N ALA A 12 -12.68 29.67 0.83
CA ALA A 12 -12.38 30.42 -0.38
C ALA A 12 -12.99 29.80 -1.64
N SER A 13 -13.21 30.66 -2.66
CA SER A 13 -13.71 30.23 -3.98
C SER A 13 -12.68 29.37 -4.71
N THR A 14 -13.14 28.25 -5.30
CA THR A 14 -12.33 27.34 -6.12
C THR A 14 -11.62 28.05 -7.29
N ARG A 15 -12.22 29.10 -7.85
CA ARG A 15 -11.62 29.90 -8.94
C ARG A 15 -10.40 30.70 -8.47
N GLY A 16 -10.45 31.24 -7.25
CA GLY A 16 -9.32 31.96 -6.64
C GLY A 16 -8.16 31.03 -6.35
N LEU A 17 -8.47 29.82 -5.86
CA LEU A 17 -7.45 28.80 -5.57
C LEU A 17 -6.79 28.24 -6.83
N GLU A 18 -7.52 28.10 -7.94
CA GLU A 18 -6.93 27.72 -9.24
C GLU A 18 -5.92 28.77 -9.71
N ALA A 19 -6.26 30.06 -9.61
CA ALA A 19 -5.36 31.15 -9.98
C ALA A 19 -4.12 31.24 -9.07
N GLU A 20 -4.27 31.00 -7.77
CA GLU A 20 -3.17 31.05 -6.79
C GLU A 20 -2.23 29.84 -6.92
N THR A 21 -2.78 28.64 -7.13
CA THR A 21 -2.02 27.37 -7.04
C THR A 21 -1.69 26.76 -8.39
N GLY A 22 -2.32 27.22 -9.48
CA GLY A 22 -2.24 26.61 -10.80
C GLY A 22 -2.89 25.22 -10.90
N ILE A 23 -3.58 24.76 -9.85
CA ILE A 23 -4.21 23.44 -9.84
C ILE A 23 -5.56 23.53 -10.58
N PRO A 24 -5.80 22.70 -11.60
CA PRO A 24 -7.04 22.76 -12.37
C PRO A 24 -8.29 22.59 -11.50
N LYS A 25 -9.33 23.38 -11.79
CA LYS A 25 -10.63 23.34 -11.07
C LYS A 25 -11.24 21.93 -10.98
N SER A 26 -11.00 21.08 -11.98
CA SER A 26 -11.46 19.69 -11.99
C SER A 26 -10.83 18.84 -10.88
N ASN A 27 -9.55 19.08 -10.56
CA ASN A 27 -8.86 18.41 -9.45
C ASN A 27 -9.35 18.92 -8.09
N LEU A 28 -9.52 20.25 -7.97
CA LEU A 28 -10.06 20.88 -6.77
C LEU A 28 -11.46 20.32 -6.46
N SER A 29 -12.34 20.29 -7.46
CA SER A 29 -13.71 19.75 -7.34
C SER A 29 -13.72 18.27 -6.93
N ARG A 30 -12.83 17.45 -7.52
CA ARG A 30 -12.69 16.04 -7.15
C ARG A 30 -12.27 15.86 -5.69
N TRP A 31 -11.38 16.71 -5.18
CA TRP A 31 -10.96 16.64 -3.77
C TRP A 31 -12.07 17.09 -2.81
N VAL A 32 -12.90 18.07 -3.18
CA VAL A 32 -14.10 18.43 -2.41
C VAL A 32 -15.08 17.26 -2.32
N GLN A 33 -15.30 16.53 -3.40
CA GLN A 33 -16.13 15.30 -3.38
C GLN A 33 -15.58 14.22 -2.43
N GLN A 34 -14.27 14.24 -2.16
CA GLN A 34 -13.60 13.32 -1.25
C GLN A 34 -13.33 13.94 0.13
N LYS A 35 -13.92 15.10 0.46
CA LYS A 35 -13.59 15.89 1.66
C LYS A 35 -13.70 15.08 2.95
N ASP A 36 -14.77 14.30 3.10
CA ASP A 36 -15.02 13.61 4.37
C ASP A 36 -13.99 12.50 4.59
N LYS A 37 -13.59 11.79 3.52
CA LYS A 37 -12.49 10.82 3.55
C LYS A 37 -11.13 11.48 3.78
N LEU A 38 -10.91 12.67 3.22
CA LEU A 38 -9.68 13.42 3.39
C LEU A 38 -9.54 13.97 4.81
N LEU A 39 -10.63 14.47 5.41
CA LEU A 39 -10.64 15.06 6.75
C LEU A 39 -10.65 14.00 7.86
N SER A 40 -11.36 12.88 7.68
CA SER A 40 -11.44 11.80 8.67
C SER A 40 -10.20 10.89 8.73
N PHE A 41 -9.24 11.06 7.83
CA PHE A 41 -8.05 10.21 7.79
C PHE A 41 -7.04 10.60 8.88
N ASP A 42 -6.81 9.69 9.81
CA ASP A 42 -5.91 9.85 10.97
C ASP A 42 -4.45 9.43 10.71
N GLY A 43 -4.12 8.94 9.51
CA GLY A 43 -2.75 8.56 9.16
C GLY A 43 -1.83 9.74 8.77
N ASN A 44 -0.55 9.42 8.56
CA ASN A 44 0.53 10.37 8.28
C ASN A 44 0.18 11.44 7.20
N MET A 45 0.22 12.71 7.61
CA MET A 45 -0.10 13.89 6.80
C MET A 45 0.82 14.11 5.58
N LYS A 46 1.98 13.47 5.53
CA LYS A 46 2.89 13.48 4.36
C LYS A 46 2.44 12.53 3.23
N ARG A 47 1.43 11.69 3.45
CA ARG A 47 0.86 10.84 2.39
C ARG A 47 -0.10 11.66 1.52
N PHE A 48 0.21 11.76 0.23
CA PHE A 48 -0.58 12.50 -0.75
C PHE A 48 -1.83 11.77 -1.24
N ASN A 49 -1.97 10.49 -0.90
CA ASN A 49 -3.04 9.61 -1.35
C ASN A 49 -3.82 9.08 -0.16
N LEU A 50 -5.16 9.04 -0.29
CA LEU A 50 -6.03 8.31 0.63
C LEU A 50 -5.66 6.82 0.62
N ASP A 51 -5.92 6.12 1.72
CA ASP A 51 -5.89 4.66 1.69
C ASP A 51 -6.85 4.16 0.60
N GLY A 52 -6.35 3.27 -0.25
CA GLY A 52 -7.06 2.78 -1.44
C GLY A 52 -6.68 3.43 -2.77
N ALA A 53 -5.88 4.50 -2.80
CA ALA A 53 -5.33 5.03 -4.08
C ALA A 53 -4.12 4.21 -4.61
N GLY A 54 -3.78 3.11 -3.94
CA GLY A 54 -2.76 2.15 -4.37
C GLY A 54 -3.37 1.01 -5.19
N ARG A 55 -2.53 0.27 -5.92
CA ARG A 55 -2.94 -0.95 -6.63
C ARG A 55 -3.68 -1.90 -5.68
N PRO A 56 -4.91 -2.35 -6.02
CA PRO A 56 -5.67 -3.31 -5.23
C PRO A 56 -4.83 -4.53 -4.87
N GLU A 57 -5.11 -5.12 -3.72
CA GLU A 57 -4.40 -6.31 -3.27
C GLU A 57 -4.90 -7.52 -4.09
N GLU A 58 -4.11 -7.94 -5.08
CA GLU A 58 -4.45 -9.06 -5.99
C GLU A 58 -4.36 -10.43 -5.31
N ILE A 59 -3.67 -10.52 -4.16
CA ILE A 59 -3.40 -11.76 -3.45
C ILE A 59 -4.68 -12.28 -2.77
N PRO A 60 -5.03 -13.56 -2.95
CA PRO A 60 -6.20 -14.15 -2.30
C PRO A 60 -5.97 -14.33 -0.80
N ASN A 61 -7.05 -14.19 -0.04
CA ASN A 61 -7.10 -14.51 1.40
C ASN A 61 -5.95 -13.89 2.22
N THR A 62 -5.78 -12.57 2.09
CA THR A 62 -4.71 -11.78 2.69
C THR A 62 -4.61 -11.98 4.20
N THR A 63 -5.75 -12.08 4.90
CA THR A 63 -5.81 -12.33 6.35
C THR A 63 -5.08 -13.62 6.75
N THR A 64 -5.30 -14.73 6.03
CA THR A 64 -4.61 -15.99 6.35
C THR A 64 -3.13 -15.97 6.02
N LEU A 65 -2.75 -15.30 4.92
CA LEU A 65 -1.34 -15.13 4.57
C LEU A 65 -0.61 -14.28 5.62
N THR A 66 -1.24 -13.22 6.11
CA THR A 66 -0.70 -12.38 7.20
C THR A 66 -0.56 -13.18 8.50
N ALA A 67 -1.55 -14.00 8.86
CA ALA A 67 -1.45 -14.89 10.01
C ALA A 67 -0.29 -15.89 9.88
N PHE A 68 -0.07 -16.45 8.69
CA PHE A 68 1.10 -17.30 8.41
C PHE A 68 2.42 -16.54 8.59
N MET A 69 2.49 -15.29 8.13
CA MET A 69 3.68 -14.45 8.31
C MET A 69 3.95 -14.10 9.77
N LEU A 70 2.91 -13.86 10.57
CA LEU A 70 3.04 -13.64 12.01
C LEU A 70 3.56 -14.89 12.73
N LYS A 71 3.02 -16.08 12.41
CA LYS A 71 3.52 -17.35 12.96
C LYS A 71 4.99 -17.59 12.66
N LEU A 72 5.46 -17.26 11.45
CA LEU A 72 6.89 -17.35 11.12
C LEU A 72 7.72 -16.40 12.00
N ARG A 73 7.24 -15.16 12.20
CA ARG A 73 7.91 -14.16 13.04
C ARG A 73 7.94 -14.57 14.51
N GLU A 74 6.84 -15.10 15.04
CA GLU A 74 6.74 -15.63 16.40
C GLU A 74 7.69 -16.80 16.63
N ALA A 75 7.93 -17.63 15.62
CA ALA A 75 8.92 -18.69 15.63
C ALA A 75 10.37 -18.19 15.36
N GLU A 76 10.61 -16.88 15.44
CA GLU A 76 11.90 -16.22 15.16
C GLU A 76 12.46 -16.50 13.75
N ARG A 77 11.61 -16.87 12.80
CA ARG A 77 12.01 -17.13 11.41
C ARG A 77 11.84 -15.91 10.55
N ALA A 78 12.84 -15.64 9.72
CA ALA A 78 12.72 -14.63 8.67
C ALA A 78 11.59 -14.99 7.69
N VAL A 79 10.67 -14.06 7.48
CA VAL A 79 9.67 -14.15 6.41
C VAL A 79 10.37 -13.86 5.09
N THR A 80 10.38 -14.84 4.18
CA THR A 80 11.03 -14.72 2.87
C THR A 80 10.03 -14.95 1.75
N CYS A 81 10.31 -14.43 0.55
CA CYS A 81 9.47 -14.68 -0.62
C CYS A 81 9.29 -16.17 -0.89
N THR A 82 10.30 -17.01 -0.64
CA THR A 82 10.21 -18.47 -0.77
C THR A 82 9.14 -19.07 0.15
N HIS A 83 9.07 -18.63 1.42
CA HIS A 83 8.02 -19.08 2.33
C HIS A 83 6.63 -18.73 1.81
N LEU A 84 6.45 -17.51 1.30
CA LEU A 84 5.17 -17.04 0.78
C LEU A 84 4.79 -17.76 -0.52
N VAL A 85 5.72 -17.94 -1.46
CA VAL A 85 5.49 -18.72 -2.68
C VAL A 85 5.09 -20.16 -2.33
N ASN A 86 5.73 -20.79 -1.35
CA ASN A 86 5.38 -22.14 -0.92
C ASN A 86 4.02 -22.21 -0.20
N TYR A 87 3.62 -21.15 0.49
CA TYR A 87 2.26 -21.03 1.02
C TYR A 87 1.25 -20.93 -0.14
N MET A 88 1.51 -20.06 -1.12
CA MET A 88 0.65 -19.88 -2.29
C MET A 88 0.52 -21.18 -3.11
N LYS A 89 1.60 -21.93 -3.29
CA LYS A 89 1.58 -23.24 -3.96
C LYS A 89 0.67 -24.25 -3.25
N ARG A 90 0.61 -24.21 -1.91
CA ARG A 90 -0.17 -25.15 -1.09
C ARG A 90 -1.64 -24.78 -0.99
N HIS A 91 -1.94 -23.50 -0.82
CA HIS A 91 -3.31 -23.05 -0.48
C HIS A 91 -4.02 -22.32 -1.64
N HIS A 92 -3.28 -21.83 -2.63
CA HIS A 92 -3.79 -20.98 -3.70
C HIS A 92 -3.19 -21.35 -5.08
N ARG A 93 -2.98 -22.65 -5.33
CA ARG A 93 -2.33 -23.18 -6.56
C ARG A 93 -2.98 -22.65 -7.84
N GLN A 94 -4.31 -22.75 -7.94
CA GLN A 94 -5.06 -22.31 -9.13
C GLN A 94 -4.90 -20.81 -9.38
N TRP A 95 -4.97 -19.99 -8.32
CA TRP A 95 -4.73 -18.55 -8.44
C TRP A 95 -3.29 -18.26 -8.87
N LEU A 96 -2.32 -18.98 -8.31
CA LEU A 96 -0.91 -18.81 -8.64
C LEU A 96 -0.64 -19.16 -10.12
N ASP A 97 -1.18 -20.27 -10.61
CA ASP A 97 -1.00 -20.69 -12.01
C ASP A 97 -1.64 -19.69 -12.97
N LYS A 98 -2.86 -19.21 -12.66
CA LYS A 98 -3.53 -18.16 -13.43
C LYS A 98 -2.71 -16.86 -13.46
N TYR A 99 -2.23 -16.41 -12.30
CA TYR A 99 -1.41 -15.20 -12.19
C TYR A 99 -0.12 -15.32 -13.00
N LEU A 100 0.56 -16.46 -12.94
CA LEU A 100 1.80 -16.70 -13.68
C LEU A 100 1.57 -16.78 -15.19
N GLY A 101 0.42 -17.32 -15.64
CA GLY A 101 0.06 -17.40 -17.05
C GLY A 101 -0.35 -16.06 -17.67
N GLU A 102 -0.98 -15.16 -16.91
CA GLU A 102 -1.47 -13.87 -17.41
C GLU A 102 -0.41 -12.76 -17.44
N LYS A 103 0.62 -12.83 -16.60
CA LYS A 103 1.59 -11.74 -16.45
C LYS A 103 2.86 -11.99 -17.27
N HIS A 104 3.29 -10.98 -18.02
CA HIS A 104 4.63 -10.95 -18.59
C HIS A 104 5.67 -11.04 -17.47
N SER A 105 6.65 -11.94 -17.60
CA SER A 105 7.64 -12.25 -16.56
C SER A 105 6.99 -12.64 -15.22
N GLY A 106 6.01 -13.54 -15.25
CA GLY A 106 5.10 -13.84 -14.13
C GLY A 106 5.77 -14.05 -12.78
N TYR A 107 6.89 -14.79 -12.71
CA TYR A 107 7.58 -15.03 -11.44
C TYR A 107 8.24 -13.77 -10.85
N GLN A 108 8.87 -12.92 -11.66
CA GLN A 108 9.46 -11.66 -11.18
C GLN A 108 8.37 -10.70 -10.68
N THR A 109 7.27 -10.63 -11.43
CA THR A 109 6.09 -9.83 -11.06
C THR A 109 5.42 -10.36 -9.79
N LEU A 110 5.43 -11.68 -9.57
CA LEU A 110 4.97 -12.31 -8.33
C LEU A 110 5.86 -11.94 -7.13
N LEU A 111 7.19 -12.04 -7.27
CA LEU A 111 8.11 -11.68 -6.19
C LEU A 111 7.93 -10.21 -5.77
N ARG A 112 7.77 -9.30 -6.75
CA ARG A 112 7.49 -7.88 -6.46
C ARG A 112 6.16 -7.69 -5.75
N LEU A 113 5.11 -8.41 -6.17
CA LEU A 113 3.80 -8.37 -5.51
C LEU A 113 3.91 -8.80 -4.03
N LEU A 114 4.63 -9.89 -3.76
CA LEU A 114 4.85 -10.40 -2.40
C LEU A 114 5.72 -9.47 -1.54
N GLN A 115 6.71 -8.79 -2.12
CA GLN A 115 7.51 -7.78 -1.41
C GLN A 115 6.67 -6.58 -1.00
N VAL A 116 5.83 -6.09 -1.92
CA VAL A 116 4.89 -4.97 -1.64
C VAL A 116 3.89 -5.37 -0.56
N PHE A 117 3.36 -6.60 -0.64
CA PHE A 117 2.50 -7.18 0.41
C PHE A 117 3.21 -7.14 1.77
N CYS A 118 4.42 -7.69 1.87
CA CYS A 118 5.20 -7.66 3.12
C CYS A 118 5.35 -6.24 3.68
N GLY A 119 5.72 -5.28 2.82
CA GLY A 119 5.87 -3.88 3.23
C GLY A 119 4.58 -3.25 3.75
N ARG A 120 3.43 -3.54 3.12
CA ARG A 120 2.11 -3.06 3.58
C ARG A 120 1.73 -3.61 4.95
N HIS A 121 2.09 -4.86 5.23
CA HIS A 121 1.79 -5.54 6.51
C HIS A 121 2.87 -5.35 7.58
N GLY A 122 3.82 -4.40 7.41
CA GLY A 122 4.84 -4.10 8.42
C GLY A 122 5.98 -5.13 8.50
N PHE A 123 6.18 -5.92 7.45
CA PHE A 123 7.31 -6.83 7.30
C PHE A 123 8.37 -6.16 6.42
N THR A 124 9.24 -5.40 7.08
CA THR A 124 10.40 -4.78 6.44
C THR A 124 11.66 -5.57 6.73
N ARG A 125 12.60 -5.58 5.78
CA ARG A 125 13.93 -6.15 6.01
C ARG A 125 14.60 -5.44 7.19
N GLN A 126 14.94 -6.18 8.24
CA GLN A 126 15.82 -5.67 9.28
C GLN A 126 17.20 -5.45 8.67
N ARG A 127 17.73 -4.23 8.82
CA ARG A 127 19.12 -3.95 8.48
C ARG A 127 19.98 -4.45 9.65
N PRO A 128 21.13 -5.10 9.39
CA PRO A 128 22.08 -5.38 10.44
C PRO A 128 22.43 -4.07 11.15
N ILE A 129 22.10 -3.95 12.43
CA ILE A 129 22.56 -2.84 13.26
C ILE A 129 23.98 -3.23 13.67
N LYS A 130 24.95 -2.33 13.48
CA LYS A 130 26.31 -2.54 14.00
C LYS A 130 26.17 -2.76 15.51
N ALA A 131 26.70 -3.87 16.02
CA ALA A 131 26.72 -4.13 17.45
C ALA A 131 27.34 -2.92 18.17
N LYS A 132 26.73 -2.49 19.28
CA LYS A 132 27.38 -1.53 20.16
C LYS A 132 28.70 -2.16 20.60
N ARG A 133 29.81 -1.47 20.34
CA ARG A 133 31.09 -1.81 20.98
C ARG A 133 30.87 -1.62 22.48
N LEU A 134 30.88 -2.73 23.22
CA LEU A 134 31.04 -2.71 24.68
C LEU A 134 32.50 -2.38 25.00
#